data_AF-A0A0F5JUD4-F1
#
_entry.id   AF-A0A0F5JUD4-F1
#
_cell.length_a   1.000
_cell.length_b   1.000
_cell.length_c   1.000
_cell.angle_alpha   90.00
_cell.angle_beta   90.00
_cell.angle_gamma   90.00
#
_symmetry.space_group_name_H-M   'P 1'
#
loop_
_entity.id
_entity.type
_entity.pdbx_description
1 polymer ?
#
loop_
_entity_poly.entity_id
_entity_poly.type
_entity_poly.pdbx_seq_one_letter_code
_entity_poly.pdbx_strand_id
1 'polypeptide(L)'
;MEPVRNNDVARLEPAVTTSRTRVILDTDPGVDDMLAMCMLRATSSIDLLGITTVFGNAPLDQTTRNALLLAERFDLRCPVVRALPCRCLGRQRHAMR
;
A
#
# COMPACT_ATOMS: atom_id res chain seq x y z
N MET A 1 -62.60 -12.98 -10.76
CA MET A 1 -61.54 -13.46 -9.84
C MET A 1 -60.43 -14.04 -10.69
N GLU A 2 -59.34 -13.31 -10.85
CA GLU A 2 -58.05 -13.89 -11.28
C GLU A 2 -57.16 -14.03 -10.04
N PRO A 3 -56.30 -15.06 -9.96
CA PRO A 3 -55.55 -15.35 -8.75
C PRO A 3 -54.40 -14.36 -8.57
N VAL A 4 -54.18 -13.93 -7.33
CA VAL A 4 -53.00 -13.17 -6.92
C VAL A 4 -51.76 -14.04 -7.15
N ARG A 5 -50.85 -13.60 -8.03
CA ARG A 5 -49.53 -14.22 -8.18
C ARG A 5 -48.68 -13.81 -6.98
N ASN A 6 -48.48 -14.75 -6.07
CA ASN A 6 -47.50 -14.64 -5.00
C ASN A 6 -46.08 -14.64 -5.56
N ASN A 7 -45.26 -13.79 -4.97
CA ASN A 7 -43.80 -13.76 -5.05
C ASN A 7 -43.20 -13.54 -6.44
N ASP A 8 -42.76 -12.30 -6.66
CA ASP A 8 -41.32 -12.08 -6.73
C ASP A 8 -41.04 -10.83 -5.91
N VAL A 9 -40.77 -11.04 -4.61
CA VAL A 9 -40.03 -10.05 -3.83
C VAL A 9 -38.76 -9.79 -4.62
N ALA A 10 -38.74 -8.67 -5.34
CA ALA A 10 -37.58 -8.19 -6.05
C ALA A 10 -36.44 -8.21 -5.03
N ARG A 11 -35.61 -9.24 -5.14
CA ARG A 11 -34.41 -9.41 -4.35
C ARG A 11 -33.58 -8.24 -4.83
N LEU A 12 -33.64 -7.13 -4.09
CA LEU A 12 -32.68 -6.05 -4.20
C LEU A 12 -31.37 -6.70 -3.77
N GLU A 13 -30.72 -7.38 -4.72
CA GLU A 13 -29.34 -7.79 -4.59
C GLU A 13 -28.60 -6.49 -4.26
N PRO A 14 -28.04 -6.35 -3.04
CA PRO A 14 -27.33 -5.14 -2.69
C PRO A 14 -26.22 -5.02 -3.73
N ALA A 15 -26.16 -3.87 -4.40
CA ALA A 15 -25.03 -3.56 -5.28
C ALA A 15 -23.78 -3.68 -4.42
N VAL A 16 -23.09 -4.83 -4.50
CA VAL A 16 -21.83 -5.06 -3.80
C VAL A 16 -20.87 -4.07 -4.40
N THR A 17 -20.74 -2.93 -3.73
CA THR A 17 -19.76 -1.94 -4.08
C THR A 17 -18.44 -2.53 -3.61
N THR A 18 -17.75 -3.25 -4.49
CA THR A 18 -16.41 -3.82 -4.26
C THR A 18 -15.37 -2.68 -4.20
N SER A 19 -15.65 -1.65 -3.40
CA SER A 19 -14.76 -0.51 -3.23
C SER A 19 -13.55 -0.98 -2.44
N ARG A 20 -12.47 -1.32 -3.16
CA ARG A 20 -11.17 -1.59 -2.55
C ARG A 20 -10.69 -0.34 -1.82
N THR A 21 -10.12 -0.52 -0.64
CA THR A 21 -9.46 0.54 0.11
C THR A 21 -8.22 0.97 -0.65
N ARG A 22 -8.21 2.22 -1.11
CA ARG A 22 -7.06 2.82 -1.81
C ARG A 22 -6.01 3.24 -0.80
N VAL A 23 -4.77 2.82 -0.99
CA VAL A 23 -3.67 3.03 -0.03
C VAL A 23 -2.46 3.61 -0.74
N ILE A 24 -1.83 4.60 -0.11
CA ILE A 24 -0.44 5.01 -0.37
C ILE A 24 0.35 4.64 0.88
N LEU A 25 1.48 3.96 0.70
CA LEU A 25 2.34 3.53 1.79
C LEU A 25 3.56 4.45 1.89
N ASP A 26 3.69 5.18 2.99
CA ASP A 26 4.86 6.01 3.30
C ASP A 26 5.72 5.30 4.34
N THR A 27 6.96 4.95 4.00
CA THR A 27 7.78 4.01 4.80
C THR A 27 9.29 4.21 4.60
N ASP A 28 10.13 3.79 5.55
CA ASP A 28 11.59 3.71 5.49
C ASP A 28 12.10 2.25 5.38
N PRO A 29 11.89 1.57 4.23
CA PRO A 29 11.77 0.12 4.17
C PRO A 29 12.92 -0.69 4.79
N GLY A 30 12.54 -1.47 5.80
CA GLY A 30 13.29 -2.55 6.44
C GLY A 30 12.67 -3.94 6.21
N VAL A 31 13.02 -4.89 7.09
CA VAL A 31 12.54 -6.28 7.02
C VAL A 31 11.06 -6.40 7.43
N ASP A 32 10.63 -5.56 8.36
CA ASP A 32 9.25 -5.42 8.81
C ASP A 32 8.33 -4.81 7.74
N ASP A 33 8.80 -3.78 7.02
CA ASP A 33 8.04 -3.19 5.90
C ASP A 33 7.83 -4.16 4.74
N MET A 34 8.79 -5.05 4.49
CA MET A 34 8.64 -6.13 3.51
C MET A 34 7.41 -6.99 3.82
N LEU A 35 7.21 -7.34 5.10
CA LEU A 35 6.05 -8.14 5.50
C LEU A 35 4.75 -7.36 5.26
N ALA A 36 4.73 -6.07 5.58
CA ALA A 36 3.58 -5.20 5.34
C ALA A 36 3.24 -5.11 3.84
N MET A 37 4.24 -4.90 2.98
CA MET A 37 4.06 -4.86 1.53
C MET A 37 3.51 -6.19 0.98
N CYS A 38 4.00 -7.32 1.48
CA CYS A 38 3.47 -8.64 1.12
C CYS A 38 2.00 -8.80 1.52
N MET A 39 1.63 -8.37 2.73
CA MET A 39 0.26 -8.43 3.23
C MET A 39 -0.68 -7.52 2.42
N LEU A 40 -0.25 -6.30 2.11
CA LEU A 40 -1.01 -5.37 1.27
C LEU A 40 -1.27 -5.96 -0.12
N ARG A 41 -0.25 -6.58 -0.72
CA ARG A 41 -0.37 -7.26 -2.02
C ARG A 41 -1.31 -8.45 -1.99
N ALA A 42 -1.28 -9.25 -0.92
CA ALA A 42 -2.11 -10.44 -0.78
C ALA A 42 -3.58 -10.09 -0.47
N THR A 43 -3.86 -8.87 -0.01
CA THR A 43 -5.20 -8.46 0.42
C THR A 43 -6.03 -7.95 -0.76
N SER A 44 -7.01 -8.73 -1.20
CA SER A 44 -7.88 -8.40 -2.34
C SER A 44 -8.80 -7.19 -2.11
N SER A 45 -9.00 -6.78 -0.86
CA SER A 45 -9.76 -5.57 -0.54
C SER A 45 -8.93 -4.29 -0.57
N ILE A 46 -7.61 -4.35 -0.84
CA ILE A 46 -6.71 -3.18 -0.83
C ILE A 46 -6.19 -2.91 -2.23
N ASP A 47 -6.22 -1.65 -2.65
CA ASP A 47 -5.62 -1.17 -3.89
C ASP A 47 -4.41 -0.28 -3.54
N LEU A 48 -3.20 -0.83 -3.64
CA LEU A 48 -1.96 -0.12 -3.35
C LEU A 48 -1.59 0.76 -4.55
N LEU A 49 -1.75 2.07 -4.41
CA LEU A 49 -1.56 3.06 -5.47
C LEU A 49 -0.11 3.49 -5.65
N GLY A 50 0.69 3.41 -4.59
CA GLY A 50 2.07 3.89 -4.60
C GLY A 50 2.76 3.70 -3.25
N ILE A 51 4.08 3.71 -3.31
CA ILE A 51 4.95 3.67 -2.14
C ILE A 51 5.81 4.93 -2.16
N THR A 52 5.84 5.68 -1.06
CA THR A 52 6.77 6.78 -0.84
C THR A 52 7.82 6.36 0.18
N THR A 53 9.08 6.70 -0.07
CA THR A 53 10.17 6.34 0.84
C THR A 53 10.69 7.52 1.62
N VAL A 54 10.76 7.40 2.93
CA VAL A 54 11.28 8.43 3.84
C VAL A 54 12.62 8.01 4.46
N PHE A 55 13.21 8.94 5.21
CA PHE A 55 14.38 8.68 6.04
C PHE A 55 13.95 8.07 7.39
N GLY A 56 14.72 7.10 7.88
CA GLY A 56 14.52 6.50 9.20
C GLY A 56 15.62 5.50 9.52
N ASN A 57 15.34 4.21 9.42
CA ASN A 57 16.24 3.09 9.71
C ASN A 57 17.54 3.10 8.88
N ALA A 58 17.50 3.72 7.71
CA ALA A 58 18.65 3.86 6.83
C ALA A 58 18.64 5.23 6.13
N PRO A 59 19.76 5.66 5.54
CA PRO A 59 19.80 6.86 4.69
C PRO A 59 18.76 6.78 3.57
N LEU A 60 18.22 7.93 3.16
CA LEU A 60 17.15 7.99 2.15
C LEU A 60 17.52 7.26 0.84
N ASP A 61 18.77 7.35 0.39
CA ASP A 61 19.23 6.62 -0.81
C ASP A 61 19.21 5.09 -0.61
N GLN A 62 19.37 4.62 0.62
CA GLN A 62 19.26 3.20 0.95
C GLN A 62 17.81 2.76 1.11
N THR A 63 16.96 3.56 1.78
CA THR A 63 15.53 3.23 1.90
C THR A 63 14.85 3.20 0.53
N THR A 64 15.13 4.15 -0.36
CA THR A 64 14.64 4.12 -1.75
C THR A 64 15.12 2.88 -2.50
N ARG A 65 16.40 2.50 -2.37
CA ARG A 65 16.93 1.28 -3.01
C ARG A 65 16.26 0.01 -2.47
N ASN A 66 16.05 -0.08 -1.16
CA ASN A 66 15.36 -1.20 -0.53
C ASN A 66 13.93 -1.31 -1.06
N ALA A 67 13.19 -0.21 -1.12
CA ALA A 67 11.82 -0.20 -1.66
C ALA A 67 11.75 -0.70 -3.09
N LEU A 68 12.66 -0.25 -3.96
CA LEU A 68 12.73 -0.70 -5.36
C LEU A 68 13.00 -2.19 -5.46
N LEU A 69 13.96 -2.69 -4.68
CA LEU A 69 14.29 -4.12 -4.64
C LEU A 69 13.09 -4.95 -4.15
N LEU A 70 12.41 -4.51 -3.08
CA LEU A 70 11.22 -5.18 -2.56
C LEU A 70 10.07 -5.17 -3.58
N ALA A 71 9.84 -4.03 -4.24
CA ALA A 71 8.82 -3.91 -5.28
C ALA A 71 9.07 -4.89 -6.43
N GLU A 72 10.33 -5.01 -6.89
CA GLU A 72 10.71 -5.99 -7.91
C GLU A 72 10.51 -7.43 -7.43
N ARG A 73 11.02 -7.76 -6.23
CA ARG A 73 10.99 -9.13 -5.68
C ARG A 73 9.58 -9.65 -5.43
N PHE A 74 8.66 -8.76 -5.03
CA PHE A 74 7.29 -9.12 -4.67
C PHE A 74 6.27 -8.69 -5.73
N ASP A 75 6.71 -8.36 -6.96
CA ASP A 75 5.86 -7.93 -8.10
C ASP A 75 4.84 -6.85 -7.69
N LEU A 76 5.29 -5.86 -6.92
CA LEU A 76 4.50 -4.68 -6.58
C LEU A 76 4.53 -3.72 -7.78
N ARG A 77 3.41 -3.61 -8.47
CA ARG A 77 3.30 -2.81 -9.71
C ARG A 77 3.06 -1.33 -9.49
N CYS A 78 2.97 -0.91 -8.23
CA CYS A 78 2.76 0.49 -7.89
C CYS A 78 4.07 1.29 -8.01
N PRO A 79 4.00 2.57 -8.38
CA PRO A 79 5.17 3.44 -8.40
C PRO A 79 5.81 3.57 -7.02
N VAL A 80 7.14 3.59 -7.00
CA VAL A 80 7.95 3.94 -5.82
C VAL A 80 8.51 5.34 -6.02
N VAL A 81 8.22 6.25 -5.10
CA VAL A 81 8.62 7.65 -5.18
C VAL A 81 9.49 8.01 -3.97
N ARG A 82 10.67 8.59 -4.26
CA ARG A 82 11.58 9.07 -3.22
C ARG A 82 11.07 10.38 -2.61
N ALA A 83 11.07 10.49 -1.29
CA ALA A 83 10.76 11.75 -0.60
C ALA A 83 11.86 12.80 -0.78
N LEU A 84 11.56 14.05 -0.42
CA LEU A 84 12.58 15.09 -0.33
C LEU A 84 13.56 14.76 0.81
N PRO A 85 14.87 15.06 0.65
CA PRO A 85 15.81 14.89 1.75
C PRO A 85 15.35 15.73 2.96
N CYS A 86 15.19 15.04 4.10
CA CYS A 86 14.79 15.66 5.36
C CYS A 86 15.73 16.82 5.71
N ARG A 87 15.17 18.03 5.80
CA ARG A 87 15.86 19.23 6.30
C ARG A 87 15.63 19.44 7.81
N CYS A 88 14.71 18.68 8.39
CA CYS A 88 14.18 18.84 9.74
C CYS A 88 15.17 18.44 10.84
N LEU A 89 16.18 17.62 10.49
CA LEU A 89 17.19 17.13 11.41
C LEU A 89 18.55 17.65 10.94
N GLY A 90 19.10 18.66 11.61
CA GLY A 90 20.37 19.30 11.25
C GLY A 90 21.49 18.29 10.97
N ARG A 91 22.35 18.61 9.99
CA ARG A 91 23.59 17.90 9.56
C ARG A 91 23.71 16.46 10.10
N GLN A 92 23.01 15.53 9.47
CA GLN A 92 22.98 14.12 9.87
C GLN A 92 24.37 13.48 9.69
N ARG A 93 25.07 13.26 10.81
CA ARG A 93 26.28 12.43 10.87
C ARG A 93 25.84 10.97 10.78
N HIS A 94 26.47 10.22 9.88
CA HIS A 94 26.35 8.77 9.77
C HIS A 94 26.45 8.13 11.16
N ALA A 95 25.37 7.54 11.66
CA ALA A 95 25.46 6.45 12.63
C ALA A 95 25.73 5.17 11.84
N MET A 96 26.96 5.05 11.30
CA MET A 96 27.52 3.73 11.04
C MET A 96 27.94 3.18 12.41
N ARG A 97 27.17 2.21 12.92
CA ARG A 97 27.66 1.20 13.85
C ARG A 97 27.11 -0.14 13.42
#